data_AF-A0A9D0KY65-F1
#
_entry.id   AF-A0A9D0KY65-F1
#
_cell.length_a   1.000
_cell.length_b   1.000
_cell.length_c   1.000
_cell.angle_alpha   90.00
_cell.angle_beta   90.00
_cell.angle_gamma   90.00
#
_symmetry.space_group_name_H-M   'P 1'
#
loop_
_entity.id
_entity.type
_entity.pdbx_description
1 polymer ?
#
loop_
_entity_poly.entity_id
_entity_poly.type
_entity_poly.pdbx_seq_one_letter_code
_entity_poly.pdbx_strand_id
1 'polypeptide(L)'
;PGNRTPTPWEMESCFPYLREQIDIIQPKVLCLLGATAARAFLGRHVAITKERGSVINWENHLLYLTYHPAYVLRNQNEEITLFEDIKKAIQLANS
;
A
#
# COMPACT_ATOMS: atom_id res chain seq x y z
N PRO A 1 -20.06 10.29 6.68
CA PRO A 1 -18.61 10.00 6.82
C PRO A 1 -17.77 11.06 6.09
N GLY A 2 -17.08 11.93 6.83
CA GLY A 2 -16.33 13.08 6.29
C GLY A 2 -14.91 12.74 5.82
N ASN A 3 -14.74 11.68 5.02
CA ASN A 3 -13.45 11.24 4.47
C ASN A 3 -12.34 11.04 5.54
N ARG A 4 -12.73 10.65 6.76
CA ARG A 4 -11.80 10.39 7.87
C ARG A 4 -11.01 9.10 7.64
N THR A 5 -9.82 9.04 8.21
CA THR A 5 -9.05 7.79 8.30
C THR A 5 -9.88 6.72 9.05
N PRO A 6 -9.91 5.47 8.58
CA PRO A 6 -10.46 4.36 9.34
C PRO A 6 -9.76 4.20 10.69
N THR A 7 -10.53 3.81 11.70
CA THR A 7 -9.99 3.43 13.01
C THR A 7 -9.28 2.07 12.91
N PRO A 8 -8.36 1.74 13.84
CA PRO A 8 -7.73 0.41 13.87
C PRO A 8 -8.75 -0.73 13.90
N TRP A 9 -9.82 -0.58 14.68
CA TRP A 9 -10.88 -1.57 14.78
C TRP A 9 -11.65 -1.75 13.46
N GLU A 10 -11.94 -0.66 12.73
CA GLU A 10 -12.57 -0.74 11.40
C GLU A 10 -11.64 -1.41 10.38
N MET A 11 -10.34 -1.14 10.46
CA MET A 11 -9.34 -1.81 9.59
C MET A 11 -9.29 -3.31 9.88
N GLU A 12 -9.18 -3.69 11.15
CA GLU A 12 -9.13 -5.08 11.61
C GLU A 12 -10.41 -5.85 11.24
N SER A 13 -11.57 -5.21 11.38
CA SER A 13 -12.86 -5.82 11.05
C SER A 13 -13.01 -6.10 9.54
N CYS A 14 -12.39 -5.27 8.70
CA CYS A 14 -12.47 -5.40 7.24
C CYS A 14 -11.31 -6.20 6.63
N PHE A 15 -10.18 -6.34 7.33
CA PHE A 15 -8.99 -7.02 6.82
C PHE A 15 -9.24 -8.48 6.36
N PRO A 16 -10.09 -9.30 7.02
CA PRO A 16 -10.39 -10.66 6.56
C PRO A 16 -10.93 -10.73 5.14
N TYR A 17 -11.78 -9.78 4.73
CA TYR A 17 -12.31 -9.74 3.35
C TYR A 17 -11.22 -9.40 2.33
N LEU A 18 -10.32 -8.46 2.66
CA LEU A 18 -9.17 -8.16 1.82
C LEU A 18 -8.22 -9.36 1.71
N ARG A 19 -8.00 -10.06 2.83
CA ARG A 19 -7.19 -11.28 2.85
C ARG A 19 -7.78 -12.36 1.95
N GLU A 20 -9.09 -12.60 2.02
CA GLU A 20 -9.77 -13.57 1.13
C GLU A 20 -9.61 -13.20 -0.35
N GLN A 21 -9.70 -11.92 -0.70
CA GLN A 21 -9.45 -11.45 -2.07
C GLN A 21 -8.01 -11.72 -2.52
N ILE A 22 -7.03 -11.48 -1.64
CA ILE A 22 -5.61 -11.76 -1.91
C ILE A 22 -5.40 -13.27 -2.06
N ASP A 23 -6.04 -14.08 -1.23
CA ASP A 23 -5.94 -15.53 -1.27
C ASP A 23 -6.53 -16.10 -2.57
N ILE A 24 -7.58 -15.50 -3.12
CA ILE A 24 -8.17 -15.88 -4.41
C ILE A 24 -7.28 -15.44 -5.59
N ILE A 25 -6.76 -14.21 -5.56
CA ILE A 25 -6.02 -13.64 -6.69
C ILE A 25 -4.56 -14.15 -6.73
N GLN A 26 -3.99 -14.49 -5.57
CA GLN A 26 -2.58 -14.88 -5.39
C GLN A 26 -1.59 -13.91 -6.08
N PRO A 27 -1.65 -12.59 -5.81
CA PRO A 27 -0.80 -11.63 -6.50
C PRO A 27 0.66 -11.77 -6.05
N LYS A 28 1.63 -11.74 -6.97
CA LYS A 28 3.06 -11.72 -6.58
C LYS A 28 3.43 -10.47 -5.75
N VAL A 29 2.85 -9.32 -6.11
CA VAL A 29 3.13 -8.01 -5.49
C VAL A 29 1.84 -7.30 -5.09
N LEU A 30 1.80 -6.79 -3.87
CA LEU A 30 0.78 -5.90 -3.34
C LEU A 30 1.33 -4.48 -3.25
N CYS A 31 0.86 -3.58 -4.11
CA CYS A 31 1.24 -2.17 -4.08
C CYS A 31 0.36 -1.41 -3.07
N LEU A 32 0.95 -1.03 -1.93
CA LEU A 32 0.26 -0.39 -0.81
C LEU A 32 0.28 1.13 -0.97
N LEU A 33 -0.88 1.69 -1.26
CA LEU A 33 -1.06 3.13 -1.50
C LEU A 33 -1.31 3.87 -0.17
N GLY A 34 -0.28 4.49 0.37
CA GLY A 34 -0.37 5.32 1.57
C GLY A 34 -0.20 4.58 2.90
N ALA A 35 -0.12 5.37 3.98
CA ALA A 35 0.14 4.88 5.33
C ALA A 35 -0.97 3.97 5.88
N THR A 36 -2.23 4.19 5.51
CA THR A 36 -3.36 3.36 5.97
C THR A 36 -3.24 1.93 5.43
N ALA A 37 -2.98 1.77 4.13
CA ALA A 37 -2.75 0.47 3.52
C ALA A 37 -1.54 -0.21 4.16
N ALA A 38 -0.40 0.49 4.25
CA ALA A 38 0.81 -0.06 4.86
C ALA A 38 0.59 -0.48 6.33
N ARG A 39 -0.15 0.30 7.12
CA ARG A 39 -0.49 -0.03 8.50
C ARG A 39 -1.34 -1.29 8.62
N ALA A 40 -2.27 -1.53 7.70
CA ALA A 40 -3.13 -2.71 7.72
C ALA A 40 -2.32 -4.01 7.65
N PHE A 41 -1.26 -4.04 6.83
CA PHE A 41 -0.42 -5.21 6.66
C PHE A 41 0.72 -5.30 7.68
N LEU A 42 1.32 -4.16 8.04
CA LEU A 42 2.52 -4.16 8.89
C LEU A 42 2.20 -4.09 10.40
N GLY A 43 0.94 -3.84 10.78
CA GLY A 43 0.52 -3.76 12.18
C GLY A 43 1.15 -2.59 12.97
N ARG A 44 1.84 -1.67 12.29
CA ARG A 44 2.54 -0.53 12.91
C ARG A 44 2.28 0.77 12.17
N HIS A 45 2.61 1.88 12.81
CA HIS A 45 2.66 3.18 12.14
C HIS A 45 3.73 3.15 11.02
N VAL A 46 3.39 3.73 9.86
CA VAL A 46 4.25 3.79 8.68
C VAL A 46 4.38 5.24 8.25
N ALA A 47 5.61 5.76 8.25
CA ALA A 47 5.90 7.10 7.73
C ALA A 47 6.09 7.01 6.21
N ILE A 48 4.99 7.06 5.45
CA ILE A 48 4.99 6.70 4.03
C ILE A 48 6.01 7.50 3.18
N THR A 49 6.24 8.77 3.50
CA THR A 49 7.24 9.61 2.81
C THR A 49 8.67 9.11 2.97
N LYS A 50 8.99 8.42 4.08
CA LYS A 50 10.31 7.86 4.36
C LYS A 50 10.43 6.40 3.94
N GLU A 51 9.31 5.66 3.95
CA GLU A 51 9.29 4.22 3.74
C GLU A 51 8.86 3.81 2.32
N ARG A 52 8.39 4.76 1.49
CA ARG A 52 8.07 4.47 0.08
C ARG A 52 9.28 3.90 -0.67
N GLY A 53 8.99 3.05 -1.65
CA GLY A 53 10.00 2.31 -2.42
C GLY A 53 10.53 1.06 -1.72
N SER A 54 10.15 0.80 -0.47
CA SER A 54 10.52 -0.42 0.25
C SER A 54 9.78 -1.64 -0.28
N VAL A 55 10.50 -2.76 -0.35
CA VAL A 55 9.96 -4.10 -0.63
C VAL A 55 9.99 -4.90 0.67
N ILE A 56 8.86 -5.46 1.09
CA ILE A 56 8.75 -6.22 2.33
C ILE A 56 8.12 -7.58 2.02
N ASN A 57 8.73 -8.65 2.53
CA ASN A 57 8.12 -9.99 2.44
C ASN A 57 6.93 -10.08 3.40
N TRP A 58 5.80 -10.52 2.88
CA TRP A 58 4.60 -10.78 3.68
C TRP A 58 3.93 -12.05 3.16
N GLU A 59 4.00 -13.12 3.96
CA GLU A 59 3.54 -14.45 3.57
C GLU A 59 4.19 -14.86 2.24
N ASN A 60 3.39 -15.19 1.21
CA ASN A 60 3.89 -15.56 -0.12
C ASN A 60 3.94 -14.37 -1.10
N HIS A 61 3.77 -13.15 -0.60
CA HIS A 61 3.64 -11.93 -1.39
C HIS A 61 4.74 -10.91 -1.07
N LEU A 62 4.99 -10.00 -2.00
CA LEU A 62 5.82 -8.83 -1.77
C LEU A 62 4.94 -7.60 -1.57
N LEU A 63 5.12 -6.88 -0.46
CA LEU A 63 4.51 -5.58 -0.26
C LEU A 63 5.43 -4.50 -0.84
N TYR A 64 4.87 -3.61 -1.66
CA TYR A 64 5.58 -2.45 -2.18
C TYR A 64 4.89 -1.17 -1.72
N LEU A 65 5.60 -0.31 -0.99
CA LEU A 65 5.01 0.89 -0.38
C LEU A 65 5.15 2.10 -1.32
N THR A 66 4.08 2.86 -1.51
CA THR A 66 4.13 4.15 -2.23
C THR A 66 3.09 5.15 -1.71
N TYR A 67 3.06 6.35 -2.29
CA TYR A 67 2.11 7.39 -1.94
C TYR A 67 0.67 7.01 -2.24
N HIS A 68 -0.24 7.53 -1.43
CA HIS A 68 -1.65 7.56 -1.81
C HIS A 68 -1.86 8.63 -2.90
N PRO A 69 -2.58 8.36 -4.00
CA PRO A 69 -2.80 9.34 -5.07
C PRO A 69 -3.35 10.69 -4.59
N ALA A 70 -4.26 10.68 -3.60
CA ALA A 70 -4.78 11.92 -3.00
C ALA A 70 -3.70 12.82 -2.37
N TYR A 71 -2.56 12.28 -1.91
CA TYR A 71 -1.43 13.09 -1.44
C TYR A 71 -0.74 13.79 -2.62
N VAL A 72 -0.52 13.06 -3.71
CA VAL A 72 0.10 13.59 -4.94
C VAL A 72 -0.76 14.66 -5.59
N LEU A 73 -2.09 14.50 -5.57
CA LEU A 73 -3.01 15.54 -6.07
C LEU A 73 -2.87 16.88 -5.32
N ARG A 74 -2.42 16.86 -4.05
CA ARG A 74 -2.14 18.07 -3.27
C ARG A 74 -0.69 18.54 -3.39
N ASN A 75 0.22 17.66 -3.83
CA ASN A 75 1.66 17.90 -3.94
C ASN A 75 2.15 17.40 -5.30
N GLN A 76 1.87 18.17 -6.36
CA GLN A 76 2.10 17.75 -7.75
C GLN A 76 3.56 17.38 -8.05
N ASN A 77 4.53 17.93 -7.30
CA ASN A 77 5.95 17.59 -7.43
C ASN A 77 6.24 16.10 -7.19
N GLU A 78 5.33 15.37 -6.56
CA GLU A 78 5.48 13.94 -6.23
C GLU A 78 4.84 13.00 -7.28
N GLU A 79 4.29 13.56 -8.37
CA GLU A 79 3.66 12.76 -9.43
C GLU A 79 4.67 11.84 -10.13
N ILE A 80 5.84 12.39 -10.47
CA ILE A 80 6.93 11.62 -11.08
C ILE A 80 7.37 10.50 -10.13
N THR A 81 7.52 10.82 -8.84
CA THR A 81 7.89 9.86 -7.80
C THR A 81 6.90 8.70 -7.70
N LEU A 82 5.59 8.98 -7.69
CA LEU A 82 4.54 7.94 -7.67
C LEU A 82 4.59 7.09 -8.94
N PHE A 83 4.79 7.71 -10.10
CA PHE A 83 4.86 6.98 -11.36
C PHE A 83 6.06 6.03 -11.43
N GLU A 84 7.23 6.46 -10.94
CA GLU A 84 8.42 5.62 -10.82
C GLU A 84 8.20 4.45 -9.88
N ASP A 85 7.51 4.67 -8.76
CA ASP A 85 7.14 3.61 -7.81
C ASP A 85 6.23 2.56 -8.44
N ILE A 86 5.18 3.00 -9.15
CA ILE A 86 4.25 2.09 -9.83
C ILE A 86 4.99 1.26 -10.87
N LYS A 87 5.90 1.89 -11.65
CA LYS A 87 6.76 1.17 -12.60
C LYS A 87 7.61 0.10 -11.92
N LYS A 88 8.23 0.42 -10.79
CA LYS A 88 9.02 -0.55 -10.01
C LYS A 88 8.16 -1.70 -9.47
N ALA A 89 6.96 -1.42 -8.96
CA ALA A 89 6.03 -2.45 -8.51
C ALA A 89 5.65 -3.42 -9.65
N ILE A 90 5.40 -2.91 -10.85
CA ILE A 90 5.13 -3.72 -12.05
C ILE A 90 6.35 -4.55 -12.44
N GLN A 91 7.55 -3.98 -12.41
CA GLN A 91 8.78 -4.72 -12.70
C GLN A 91 8.99 -5.89 -11.72
N LEU A 92 8.75 -5.67 -10.42
CA LEU A 92 8.81 -6.72 -9.41
C LEU A 92 7.79 -7.84 -9.70
N ALA A 93 6.58 -7.48 -10.11
CA ALA A 93 5.54 -8.45 -10.46
C ALA A 93 5.89 -9.32 -11.68
N ASN A 94 6.70 -8.80 -12.62
CA ASN A 94 7.09 -9.48 -13.86
C ASN A 94 8.45 -10.20 -13.78
N SER A 95 9.20 -10.02 -12.69
CA SER A 95 10.41 -10.82 -12.42
C SER A 95 10.10 -12.27 -12.09
#